data_AF-A0A2W1BVI3-F1
#
_entry.id   AF-A0A2W1BVI3-F1
#
_cell.length_a   1.000
_cell.length_b   1.000
_cell.length_c   1.000
_cell.angle_alpha   90.00
_cell.angle_beta   90.00
_cell.angle_gamma   90.00
#
_symmetry.space_group_name_H-M   'P 1'
#
loop_
_entity.id
_entity.type
_entity.pdbx_description
1 polymer ?
#
loop_
_entity_poly.entity_id
_entity_poly.type
_entity_poly.pdbx_seq_one_letter_code
_entity_poly.pdbx_strand_id
1 'polypeptide(L)'
;MRWSWFWLAVLVAAVTAKGKKHRHNKPGRALLDRLSSTTVGEVLTSGAASGLVPAPLDVAPYSTVTANATCGDAGAEEYCRDTPGKRGVVCDVCEGEGGPARRRHPAAHAHDGDPATWWQSPTLAAGDYQHVELLTTLPDVSTPILHAYYLLGVTHNLDVRAVGSPYLV
;
A
#
# COMPACT_ATOMS: atom_id res chain seq x y z
N MET A 1 75.16 -7.94 1.87
CA MET A 1 75.48 -6.50 1.83
C MET A 1 75.13 -5.97 0.46
N ARG A 2 74.14 -5.06 0.41
CA ARG A 2 73.96 -3.95 -0.54
C ARG A 2 73.77 -4.31 -2.03
N TRP A 3 72.89 -3.73 -2.82
CA TRP A 3 71.77 -2.78 -2.69
C TRP A 3 71.38 -2.51 -4.16
N SER A 4 70.09 -2.28 -4.44
CA SER A 4 69.63 -1.30 -5.47
C SER A 4 69.63 -1.79 -6.93
N TRP A 5 68.59 -1.62 -7.76
CA TRP A 5 67.30 -0.93 -7.66
C TRP A 5 66.34 -1.47 -8.74
N PHE A 6 65.04 -1.46 -8.40
CA PHE A 6 63.89 -1.05 -9.20
C PHE A 6 63.94 -1.20 -10.73
N TRP A 7 62.94 -1.87 -11.31
CA TRP A 7 61.72 -1.20 -11.79
C TRP A 7 60.71 -2.22 -12.34
N LEU A 8 59.43 -1.98 -12.01
CA LEU A 8 58.21 -2.23 -12.79
C LEU A 8 57.98 -3.67 -13.34
N ALA A 9 56.87 -4.36 -13.04
CA ALA A 9 55.53 -3.86 -13.21
C ALA A 9 54.53 -4.61 -12.32
N VAL A 10 53.70 -3.83 -11.65
CA VAL A 10 52.46 -4.28 -11.02
C VAL A 10 51.52 -4.73 -12.13
N LEU A 11 51.33 -6.03 -12.30
CA LEU A 11 50.16 -6.57 -13.00
C LEU A 11 49.05 -6.75 -11.97
N VAL A 12 48.23 -5.72 -11.81
CA VAL A 12 46.91 -5.87 -11.19
C VAL A 12 46.11 -6.81 -12.09
N ALA A 13 46.02 -8.07 -11.72
CA ALA A 13 45.01 -8.96 -12.26
C ALA A 13 43.65 -8.49 -11.74
N ALA A 14 43.02 -7.57 -12.47
CA ALA A 14 41.62 -7.26 -12.27
C ALA A 14 40.81 -8.50 -12.64
N VAL A 15 40.45 -9.28 -11.62
CA VAL A 15 39.48 -10.37 -11.76
C VAL A 15 38.14 -9.72 -12.10
N THR A 16 37.81 -9.65 -13.39
CA THR A 16 36.44 -9.30 -13.80
C THR A 16 35.55 -10.49 -13.47
N ALA A 17 35.11 -10.58 -12.21
CA ALA A 17 34.03 -11.47 -11.81
C ALA A 17 32.75 -10.93 -12.46
N LYS A 18 32.48 -11.37 -13.69
CA LYS A 18 31.22 -11.14 -14.39
C LYS A 18 30.16 -12.00 -13.72
N GLY A 19 29.67 -11.55 -12.57
CA GLY A 19 28.54 -12.15 -11.87
C GLY A 19 27.32 -12.10 -12.80
N LYS A 20 26.97 -13.24 -13.41
CA LYS A 20 25.67 -13.46 -14.04
C LYS A 20 24.62 -13.38 -12.92
N LYS A 21 24.09 -12.18 -12.69
CA LYS A 21 22.92 -11.97 -11.86
C LYS A 21 21.75 -12.64 -12.58
N HIS A 22 21.43 -13.88 -12.17
CA HIS A 22 20.22 -14.56 -12.57
C HIS A 22 19.03 -13.70 -12.11
N ARG A 23 18.50 -12.91 -13.04
CA ARG A 23 17.30 -12.11 -12.84
C ARG A 23 16.15 -13.10 -12.80
N HIS A 24 15.71 -13.46 -11.59
CA HIS A 24 14.47 -14.20 -11.42
C HIS A 24 13.34 -13.37 -12.02
N ASN A 25 12.87 -13.81 -13.18
CA ASN A 25 11.68 -13.30 -13.83
C ASN A 25 10.47 -13.70 -12.97
N LYS A 26 10.09 -12.85 -12.02
CA LYS A 26 8.81 -13.01 -11.32
C LYS A 26 7.73 -12.55 -12.30
N PRO A 27 6.81 -13.43 -12.75
CA PRO A 27 5.86 -13.15 -13.82
C PRO A 27 4.90 -11.99 -13.49
N GLY A 28 4.82 -11.53 -12.24
CA GLY A 28 3.95 -10.43 -11.83
C GLY A 28 4.41 -9.02 -12.22
N ARG A 29 5.68 -8.80 -12.62
CA ARG A 29 6.17 -7.46 -13.00
C ARG A 29 5.88 -7.08 -14.45
N ALA A 30 5.72 -8.05 -15.34
CA ALA A 30 5.47 -7.80 -16.75
C ALA A 30 4.05 -7.24 -17.03
N LEU A 31 3.10 -7.49 -16.13
CA LEU A 31 1.74 -6.95 -16.22
C LEU A 31 1.72 -5.44 -15.91
N LEU A 32 2.41 -5.03 -14.84
CA LEU A 32 2.51 -3.62 -14.43
C LEU A 32 3.25 -2.76 -15.49
N ASP A 33 4.30 -3.28 -16.11
CA ASP A 33 5.00 -2.58 -17.20
C ASP A 33 4.13 -2.41 -18.45
N ARG A 34 3.19 -3.33 -18.71
CA ARG A 34 2.23 -3.20 -19.83
C ARG A 34 1.11 -2.21 -19.57
N LEU A 35 0.72 -2.02 -18.31
CA LEU A 35 -0.29 -1.00 -17.92
C LEU A 35 0.28 0.42 -17.91
N SER A 36 1.59 0.59 -17.70
CA SER A 36 2.25 1.90 -17.80
C SER A 36 2.58 2.35 -19.23
N SER A 37 2.52 1.43 -20.21
CA SER A 37 2.98 1.67 -21.59
C SER A 37 1.85 1.84 -22.60
N THR A 38 0.61 2.09 -22.16
CA THR A 38 -0.47 2.49 -23.07
C THR A 38 -0.41 4.00 -23.26
N THR A 39 0.48 4.45 -24.15
CA THR A 39 0.51 5.84 -24.56
C THR A 39 -0.78 6.17 -25.31
N VAL A 40 -1.40 7.31 -24.96
CA VAL A 40 -2.66 7.86 -25.52
C VAL A 40 -2.66 7.99 -27.06
N GLY A 41 -1.51 7.80 -27.71
CA GLY A 41 -1.34 7.88 -29.17
C GLY A 41 -1.81 6.68 -30.01
N GLU A 42 -2.10 5.50 -29.43
CA GLU A 42 -2.49 4.31 -30.23
C GLU A 42 -4.01 4.15 -30.43
N VAL A 43 -4.85 5.02 -29.85
CA VAL A 43 -6.33 4.86 -29.91
C VAL A 43 -6.95 5.46 -31.19
N LEU A 44 -6.21 6.21 -32.00
CA LEU A 44 -6.78 6.94 -33.14
C LEU A 44 -6.75 6.21 -34.50
N THR A 45 -6.58 4.89 -34.52
CA THR A 45 -6.71 4.11 -35.76
C THR A 45 -7.46 2.79 -35.60
N SER A 46 -8.74 2.85 -35.30
CA SER A 46 -9.70 1.92 -35.92
C SER A 46 -11.10 2.53 -35.94
N GLY A 47 -11.56 2.86 -37.14
CA GLY A 47 -12.95 3.23 -37.38
C GLY A 47 -13.85 2.01 -37.17
N ALA A 48 -14.47 1.93 -36.00
CA ALA A 48 -15.65 1.11 -35.76
C ALA A 48 -16.44 1.74 -34.61
N ALA A 49 -17.71 2.09 -34.86
CA ALA A 49 -18.66 2.50 -33.84
C ALA A 49 -19.13 1.31 -32.98
N SER A 50 -18.17 0.54 -32.46
CA SER A 50 -18.34 -0.53 -31.48
C SER A 50 -17.93 0.05 -30.13
N GLY A 51 -18.85 0.02 -29.16
CA GLY A 51 -18.79 0.73 -27.88
C GLY A 51 -17.40 0.78 -27.26
N LEU A 52 -16.86 2.00 -27.14
CA LEU A 52 -15.62 2.26 -26.44
C LEU A 52 -15.90 2.15 -24.95
N VAL A 53 -15.34 1.12 -24.33
CA VAL A 53 -15.35 0.98 -22.87
C VAL A 53 -14.04 1.61 -22.35
N PRO A 54 -14.09 2.58 -21.41
CA PRO A 54 -12.89 3.26 -20.96
C PRO A 54 -11.82 2.36 -20.31
N ALA A 55 -10.65 2.94 -20.07
CA ALA A 55 -9.53 2.23 -19.47
C ALA A 55 -9.72 2.04 -17.95
N PRO A 56 -9.08 1.02 -17.36
CA PRO A 56 -8.96 0.83 -15.93
C PRO A 56 -8.84 2.08 -15.08
N LEU A 57 -9.68 2.23 -14.06
CA LEU A 57 -9.45 3.24 -13.03
C LEU A 57 -9.68 2.70 -11.62
N ASP A 58 -8.66 2.78 -10.78
CA ASP A 58 -8.83 2.64 -9.35
C ASP A 58 -9.66 3.81 -8.81
N VAL A 59 -10.90 3.53 -8.41
CA VAL A 59 -11.83 4.52 -7.88
C VAL A 59 -11.67 4.75 -6.38
N ALA A 60 -10.87 3.92 -5.67
CA ALA A 60 -10.67 4.07 -4.24
C ALA A 60 -10.08 5.45 -3.86
N PRO A 61 -9.04 5.99 -4.55
CA PRO A 61 -8.49 7.32 -4.33
C PRO A 61 -9.46 8.50 -4.48
N TYR A 62 -10.63 8.27 -5.09
CA TYR A 62 -11.65 9.29 -5.34
C TYR A 62 -12.91 9.07 -4.51
N SER A 63 -12.90 8.06 -3.65
CA SER A 63 -14.01 7.71 -2.79
C SER A 63 -13.94 8.47 -1.46
N THR A 64 -15.05 8.54 -0.73
CA THR A 64 -15.06 9.00 0.65
C THR A 64 -15.35 7.81 1.56
N VAL A 65 -14.53 7.62 2.59
CA VAL A 65 -14.70 6.54 3.57
C VAL A 65 -15.18 7.12 4.90
N THR A 66 -16.22 6.52 5.45
CA THR A 66 -16.76 6.83 6.79
C THR A 66 -16.84 5.55 7.60
N ALA A 67 -16.77 5.68 8.92
CA ALA A 67 -16.86 4.57 9.85
C ALA A 67 -17.84 4.92 10.97
N ASN A 68 -18.61 3.94 11.44
CA ASN A 68 -19.53 4.16 12.56
C ASN A 68 -18.78 4.41 13.90
N ALA A 69 -17.60 3.83 14.05
CA ALA A 69 -16.75 4.05 15.21
C ALA A 69 -15.27 4.01 14.80
N THR A 70 -14.48 4.95 15.29
CA THR A 70 -13.03 5.00 15.09
C THR A 70 -12.33 5.09 16.44
N CYS A 71 -11.13 4.53 16.54
CA CYS A 71 -10.40 4.60 17.79
C CYS A 71 -10.13 6.05 18.21
N GLY A 72 -10.19 6.32 19.52
CA GLY A 72 -9.95 7.67 20.03
C GLY A 72 -11.17 8.61 20.04
N ASP A 73 -12.29 8.25 19.40
CA ASP A 73 -13.50 9.08 19.33
C ASP A 73 -14.14 9.30 20.72
N ALA A 74 -14.15 8.25 21.56
CA ALA A 74 -14.65 8.30 22.94
C ALA A 74 -13.59 8.75 23.96
N GLY A 75 -12.41 9.16 23.51
CA GLY A 75 -11.24 9.45 24.33
C GLY A 75 -10.07 8.52 24.00
N ALA A 76 -8.89 8.85 24.55
CA ALA A 76 -7.68 8.09 24.30
C ALA A 76 -7.79 6.64 24.82
N GLU A 77 -7.36 5.68 24.00
CA GLU A 77 -7.41 4.24 24.33
C GLU A 77 -6.11 3.52 23.98
N GLU A 78 -5.81 2.44 24.70
CA GLU A 78 -4.64 1.60 24.48
C GLU A 78 -4.96 0.47 23.50
N TYR A 79 -4.11 0.25 22.51
CA TYR A 79 -4.18 -0.90 21.62
C TYR A 79 -2.84 -1.63 21.58
N CYS A 80 -2.89 -2.93 21.29
CA CYS A 80 -1.71 -3.78 21.29
C CYS A 80 -1.60 -4.60 20.00
N ARG A 81 -0.37 -4.73 19.49
CA ARG A 81 -0.05 -5.40 18.23
C ARG A 81 1.04 -6.44 18.42
N ASP A 82 0.91 -7.56 17.73
CA ASP A 82 1.99 -8.54 17.63
C ASP A 82 3.04 -8.03 16.64
N THR A 83 4.32 -8.10 17.05
CA THR A 83 5.41 -7.68 16.18
C THR A 83 5.84 -8.82 15.27
N PRO A 84 5.70 -8.72 13.93
CA PRO A 84 6.20 -9.75 13.04
C PRO A 84 7.73 -9.84 13.15
N GLY A 85 8.25 -11.00 13.53
CA GLY A 85 9.69 -11.28 13.60
C GLY A 85 10.37 -11.05 14.95
N LYS A 86 9.65 -10.56 15.97
CA LYS A 86 10.11 -10.56 17.37
C LYS A 86 9.05 -11.20 18.26
N ARG A 87 9.46 -11.98 19.28
CA ARG A 87 8.51 -12.45 20.29
C ARG A 87 8.14 -11.25 21.17
N GLY A 88 6.89 -10.85 21.16
CA GLY A 88 6.38 -9.79 22.05
C GLY A 88 5.20 -9.03 21.47
N VAL A 89 4.37 -8.53 22.38
CA VAL A 89 3.29 -7.60 22.11
C VAL A 89 3.83 -6.18 22.30
N VAL A 90 3.51 -5.28 21.37
CA VAL A 90 3.81 -3.85 21.49
C VAL A 90 2.48 -3.11 21.62
N CYS A 91 2.33 -2.35 22.71
CA CYS A 91 1.16 -1.53 22.96
C CYS A 91 1.46 -0.05 22.71
N ASP A 92 0.48 0.67 22.17
CA ASP A 92 0.53 2.11 21.89
C ASP A 92 -0.85 2.71 22.21
N VAL A 93 -0.97 4.04 22.09
CA VAL A 93 -2.19 4.78 22.40
C VAL A 93 -2.78 5.35 21.11
N CYS A 94 -4.06 5.09 20.87
CA CYS A 94 -4.85 5.80 19.87
C CYS A 94 -5.56 6.99 20.51
N GLU A 95 -5.51 8.14 19.84
CA GLU A 95 -6.15 9.38 20.26
C GLU A 95 -7.02 9.92 19.11
N GLY A 96 -8.12 10.62 19.44
CA GLY A 96 -8.99 11.25 18.45
C GLY A 96 -8.37 12.53 17.85
N GLU A 97 -9.19 13.35 17.18
CA GLU A 97 -8.75 14.56 16.44
C GLU A 97 -7.91 15.56 17.24
N GLY A 98 -8.08 15.63 18.56
CA GLY A 98 -7.28 16.50 19.44
C GLY A 98 -5.86 15.99 19.74
N GLY A 99 -5.55 14.75 19.38
CA GLY A 99 -4.26 14.09 19.62
C GLY A 99 -3.21 14.35 18.54
N PRO A 100 -1.96 13.94 18.76
CA PRO A 100 -0.90 14.07 17.77
C PRO A 100 -1.19 13.18 16.55
N ALA A 101 -0.92 13.67 15.34
CA ALA A 101 -1.22 12.96 14.08
C ALA A 101 -0.71 11.50 14.04
N ARG A 102 0.42 11.19 14.68
CA ARG A 102 0.97 9.82 14.75
C ARG A 102 0.12 8.82 15.53
N ARG A 103 -0.82 9.29 16.35
CA ARG A 103 -1.75 8.49 17.18
C ARG A 103 -3.19 8.55 16.67
N ARG A 104 -3.42 9.20 15.53
CA ARG A 104 -4.74 9.35 14.92
C ARG A 104 -4.89 8.36 13.78
N HIS A 105 -6.02 7.67 13.75
CA HIS A 105 -6.34 6.66 12.72
C HIS A 105 -7.73 6.87 12.10
N PRO A 106 -8.05 8.06 11.57
CA PRO A 106 -9.35 8.39 10.97
C PRO A 106 -9.70 7.51 9.76
N ALA A 107 -10.99 7.40 9.45
CA ALA A 107 -11.50 6.61 8.32
C ALA A 107 -10.87 6.99 6.97
N ALA A 108 -10.46 8.26 6.80
CA ALA A 108 -9.77 8.72 5.60
C ALA A 108 -8.43 8.00 5.35
N HIS A 109 -7.74 7.57 6.41
CA HIS A 109 -6.49 6.80 6.29
C HIS A 109 -6.71 5.39 5.71
N ALA A 110 -7.96 4.94 5.59
CA ALA A 110 -8.25 3.69 4.91
C ALA A 110 -7.94 3.76 3.40
N HIS A 111 -8.04 4.93 2.76
CA HIS A 111 -7.88 5.04 1.30
C HIS A 111 -6.78 6.03 0.85
N ASP A 112 -6.19 6.82 1.75
CA ASP A 112 -5.26 7.93 1.45
C ASP A 112 -4.02 7.57 0.59
N GLY A 113 -3.72 6.28 0.42
CA GLY A 113 -2.61 5.78 -0.38
C GLY A 113 -1.27 5.78 0.35
N ASP A 114 -1.19 6.26 1.60
CA ASP A 114 0.07 6.36 2.34
C ASP A 114 0.40 5.01 3.03
N PRO A 115 1.54 4.35 2.69
CA PRO A 115 2.00 3.10 3.31
C PRO A 115 2.03 3.07 4.84
N ALA A 116 2.16 4.22 5.49
CA ALA A 116 2.39 4.35 6.92
C ALA A 116 1.13 4.62 7.74
N THR A 117 0.01 4.96 7.10
CA THR A 117 -1.27 5.26 7.75
C THR A 117 -2.28 4.14 7.52
N TRP A 118 -3.26 4.05 8.42
CA TRP A 118 -4.39 3.13 8.33
C TRP A 118 -5.55 3.67 9.17
N TRP A 119 -6.77 3.19 8.92
CA TRP A 119 -7.91 3.36 9.82
C TRP A 119 -7.93 2.22 10.84
N GLN A 120 -8.33 2.54 12.08
CA GLN A 120 -8.40 1.59 13.18
C GLN A 120 -9.74 1.65 13.92
N SER A 121 -10.34 0.47 14.16
CA SER A 121 -11.53 0.35 15.01
C SER A 121 -11.20 0.63 16.48
N PRO A 122 -12.19 1.05 17.30
CA PRO A 122 -12.01 1.06 18.75
C PRO A 122 -11.69 -0.32 19.30
N THR A 123 -11.13 -0.34 20.51
CA THR A 123 -10.84 -1.58 21.23
C THR A 123 -12.08 -2.12 21.93
N LEU A 124 -12.15 -3.45 22.10
CA LEU A 124 -13.19 -4.07 22.94
C LEU A 124 -13.08 -3.66 24.42
N ALA A 125 -11.92 -3.16 24.85
CA ALA A 125 -11.73 -2.65 26.21
C ALA A 125 -12.36 -1.26 26.40
N ALA A 126 -12.45 -0.46 25.34
CA ALA A 126 -13.07 0.87 25.37
C ALA A 126 -14.59 0.86 25.32
N GLY A 127 -15.22 -0.26 24.94
CA GLY A 127 -16.69 -0.38 24.90
C GLY A 127 -17.21 -1.56 24.09
N ASP A 128 -18.51 -1.56 23.86
CA ASP A 128 -19.19 -2.61 23.09
C ASP A 128 -19.10 -2.35 21.58
N TYR A 129 -17.94 -2.67 21.00
CA TYR A 129 -17.64 -2.51 19.56
C TYR A 129 -17.55 -3.86 18.85
N GLN A 130 -18.47 -4.77 19.16
CA GLN A 130 -18.55 -6.10 18.51
C GLN A 130 -18.84 -6.01 17.01
N HIS A 131 -19.47 -4.92 16.56
CA HIS A 131 -19.79 -4.67 15.15
C HIS A 131 -19.38 -3.25 14.77
N VAL A 132 -18.55 -3.14 13.74
CA VAL A 132 -18.08 -1.87 13.19
C VAL A 132 -18.31 -1.88 11.68
N GLU A 133 -18.86 -0.79 11.17
CA GLU A 133 -19.18 -0.62 9.75
C GLU A 133 -18.27 0.45 9.14
N LEU A 134 -17.67 0.10 8.00
CA LEU A 134 -16.96 1.02 7.11
C LEU A 134 -17.76 1.19 5.84
N LEU A 135 -18.19 2.42 5.59
CA LEU A 135 -18.95 2.79 4.40
C LEU A 135 -18.09 3.63 3.47
N THR A 136 -17.86 3.09 2.27
CA THR A 136 -17.15 3.76 1.19
C THR A 136 -18.17 4.28 0.17
N THR A 137 -18.27 5.60 0.03
CA THR A 137 -19.05 6.26 -1.01
C THR A 137 -18.16 6.48 -2.23
N LEU A 138 -18.51 5.83 -3.33
CA LEU A 138 -17.83 6.03 -4.61
C LEU A 138 -18.38 7.28 -5.31
N PRO A 139 -17.56 7.96 -6.14
CA PRO A 139 -18.09 8.98 -7.04
C PRO A 139 -19.14 8.37 -7.97
N ASP A 140 -20.08 9.19 -8.45
CA ASP A 140 -21.09 8.75 -9.42
C ASP A 140 -20.41 8.37 -10.73
N VAL A 141 -20.10 7.09 -10.86
CA VAL A 141 -19.60 6.47 -12.07
C VAL A 141 -20.62 5.40 -12.44
N SER A 142 -21.26 5.55 -13.60
CA SER A 142 -22.25 4.60 -14.12
C SER A 142 -21.64 3.26 -14.56
N THR A 143 -20.58 2.81 -13.90
CA THR A 143 -19.75 1.66 -14.24
C THR A 143 -19.83 0.59 -13.17
N PRO A 144 -19.83 -0.70 -13.54
CA PRO A 144 -19.88 -1.80 -12.58
C PRO A 144 -18.58 -1.90 -11.75
N ILE A 145 -18.72 -2.22 -10.46
CA ILE A 145 -17.61 -2.58 -9.56
C ILE A 145 -17.20 -4.03 -9.87
N LEU A 146 -15.90 -4.28 -10.04
CA LEU A 146 -15.33 -5.60 -10.34
C LEU A 146 -14.80 -6.25 -9.07
N HIS A 147 -13.90 -5.54 -8.38
CA HIS A 147 -13.23 -6.05 -7.19
C HIS A 147 -13.04 -4.95 -6.15
N ALA A 148 -13.17 -5.33 -4.88
CA ALA A 148 -12.80 -4.54 -3.73
C ALA A 148 -11.74 -5.31 -2.93
N TYR A 149 -10.60 -4.67 -2.67
CA TYR A 149 -9.52 -5.26 -1.89
C TYR A 149 -9.23 -4.41 -0.66
N TYR A 150 -9.23 -5.06 0.49
CA TYR A 150 -8.83 -4.47 1.77
C TYR A 150 -7.66 -5.29 2.31
N LEU A 151 -6.57 -4.60 2.67
CA LEU A 151 -5.55 -5.13 3.55
C LEU A 151 -6.02 -4.95 4.99
N LEU A 152 -6.02 -6.07 5.71
CA LEU A 152 -6.31 -6.08 7.13
C LEU A 152 -4.98 -6.17 7.90
N GLY A 153 -4.77 -5.23 8.80
CA GLY A 153 -3.76 -5.37 9.86
C GLY A 153 -4.38 -6.20 10.98
N VAL A 154 -3.75 -7.32 11.32
CA VAL A 154 -4.19 -8.13 12.46
C VAL A 154 -3.52 -7.56 13.71
N THR A 155 -4.28 -6.76 14.45
CA THR A 155 -3.94 -6.36 15.81
C THR A 155 -5.01 -6.90 16.73
N HIS A 156 -4.99 -6.61 18.04
CA HIS A 156 -6.14 -6.92 18.88
C HIS A 156 -7.42 -6.14 18.48
N ASN A 157 -7.33 -5.27 17.45
CA ASN A 157 -8.42 -4.54 16.81
C ASN A 157 -8.44 -4.81 15.29
N LEU A 158 -9.51 -4.38 14.62
CA LEU A 158 -9.59 -4.40 13.16
C LEU A 158 -8.88 -3.15 12.61
N ASP A 159 -7.75 -3.36 11.93
CA ASP A 159 -7.10 -2.31 11.15
C ASP A 159 -7.41 -2.53 9.66
N VAL A 160 -7.92 -1.49 8.99
CA VAL A 160 -8.28 -1.59 7.56
C VAL A 160 -7.47 -0.58 6.76
N ARG A 161 -6.99 -1.08 5.63
CA ARG A 161 -6.41 -0.27 4.58
C ARG A 161 -6.85 -0.77 3.22
N ALA A 162 -7.57 0.06 2.48
CA ALA A 162 -7.87 -0.21 1.09
C ALA A 162 -6.56 -0.23 0.31
N VAL A 163 -6.34 -1.30 -0.47
CA VAL A 163 -5.32 -1.30 -1.51
C VAL A 163 -6.04 -1.17 -2.82
N GLY A 164 -5.68 -0.12 -3.52
CA GLY A 164 -6.23 0.26 -4.81
C GLY A 164 -6.56 -0.91 -5.73
N SER A 165 -7.72 -0.83 -6.36
CA SER A 165 -8.26 -1.86 -7.23
C SER A 165 -7.84 -1.61 -8.67
N PRO A 166 -7.22 -2.58 -9.37
CA PRO A 166 -6.99 -2.46 -10.80
C PRO A 166 -8.33 -2.67 -11.53
N TYR A 167 -8.88 -1.63 -12.14
CA TYR A 167 -10.04 -1.77 -13.04
C TYR A 167 -9.63 -2.06 -14.48
N LEU A 168 -10.62 -2.12 -15.38
CA LEU A 168 -10.74 -1.94 -16.85
C LEU A 168 -12.23 -1.54 -16.97
N VAL A 169 -12.62 -0.45 -17.65
CA VAL A 169 -14.07 -0.11 -17.69
C VAL A 169 -14.82 -1.16 -18.49
#